data_AF-A0A2P5KAB8-F1
#
_entry.id   AF-A0A2P5KAB8-F1
#
_cell.length_a   1.000
_cell.length_b   1.000
_cell.length_c   1.000
_cell.angle_alpha   90.00
_cell.angle_beta   90.00
_cell.angle_gamma   90.00
#
_symmetry.space_group_name_H-M   'P 1'
#
loop_
_entity.id
_entity.type
_entity.pdbx_description
1 polymer ?
#
loop_
_entity_poly.entity_id
_entity_poly.type
_entity_poly.pdbx_seq_one_letter_code
_entity_poly.pdbx_strand_id
1 'polypeptide(L)'
;MKRRKLALPAIESNSPGVATTSRAKEQQAQRREARLARYGTVMRHHQSGMAIRAIARLTALDWRTVRHWINAGGFAERAQRPPAASKLDPYRAYLAHRWREGCQNAARLYWEIVSQGFNGGGGIVRQALQPWRQACAITQQLRTAVLRAVPCTRRVGCWLMGRGTASLTNDNKRHVQRFVQRLGERNPQIATIRRLSLDSLT
;
A
#
# COMPACT_ATOMS: atom_id res chain seq x y z
N MET A 1 2.66 -2.01 -37.78
CA MET A 1 2.28 -2.56 -36.45
C MET A 1 2.36 -1.46 -35.41
N LYS A 2 1.21 -0.94 -34.95
CA LYS A 2 1.13 0.18 -33.98
C LYS A 2 1.55 -0.29 -32.59
N ARG A 3 2.67 0.22 -32.06
CA ARG A 3 3.08 -0.01 -30.67
C ARG A 3 2.01 0.56 -29.75
N ARG A 4 1.24 -0.31 -29.07
CA ARG A 4 0.34 0.09 -27.99
C ARG A 4 1.16 0.83 -26.94
N LYS A 5 0.94 2.14 -26.78
CA LYS A 5 1.39 2.90 -25.61
C LYS A 5 0.84 2.21 -24.37
N LEU A 6 1.67 1.43 -23.67
CA LEU A 6 1.41 1.03 -22.30
C LEU A 6 1.48 2.30 -21.46
N ALA A 7 0.34 2.96 -21.29
CA ALA A 7 0.18 3.99 -20.28
C ALA A 7 0.42 3.33 -18.91
N LEU A 8 1.62 3.53 -18.36
CA LEU A 8 1.88 3.27 -16.95
C LEU A 8 1.06 4.30 -16.16
N PRO A 9 0.34 3.89 -15.11
CA PRO A 9 -0.44 4.82 -14.32
C PRO A 9 0.48 5.92 -13.78
N ALA A 10 0.00 7.16 -13.83
CA ALA A 10 0.54 8.22 -13.01
C ALA A 10 0.42 7.75 -11.55
N ILE A 11 1.50 7.18 -11.01
CA ILE A 11 1.64 7.01 -9.57
C ILE A 11 1.96 8.41 -9.07
N GLU A 12 0.88 9.18 -8.92
CA GLU A 12 0.89 10.42 -8.16
C GLU A 12 1.60 10.18 -6.83
N SER A 13 2.34 11.21 -6.46
CA SER A 13 3.14 11.37 -5.27
C SER A 13 2.43 10.90 -3.98
N ASN A 14 2.54 9.63 -3.63
CA ASN A 14 2.67 9.14 -2.25
C ASN A 14 2.76 7.62 -2.25
N SER A 15 3.97 7.06 -2.29
CA SER A 15 4.18 5.69 -1.85
C SER A 15 4.74 5.72 -0.43
N PRO A 16 3.95 5.34 0.59
CA PRO A 16 4.43 5.26 1.96
C PRO A 16 5.46 4.14 2.04
N GLY A 17 6.73 4.52 2.19
CA GLY A 17 7.82 3.59 2.37
C GLY A 17 7.63 2.74 3.63
N VAL A 18 7.45 1.43 3.41
CA VAL A 18 8.15 0.33 4.09
C VAL A 18 8.31 0.47 5.62
N ALA A 19 7.34 -0.07 6.36
CA ALA A 19 7.44 -0.87 7.60
C ALA A 19 8.53 -0.58 8.67
N THR A 20 9.09 0.62 8.75
CA THR A 20 10.05 1.03 9.81
C THR A 20 9.44 2.02 10.80
N THR A 21 8.21 2.48 10.54
CA THR A 21 7.53 3.50 11.35
C THR A 21 6.60 2.94 12.45
N SER A 22 6.48 1.62 12.62
CA SER A 22 5.46 1.03 13.52
C SER A 22 5.65 1.49 14.97
N ARG A 23 6.83 1.28 15.55
CA ARG A 23 7.12 1.65 16.94
C ARG A 23 7.04 3.15 17.19
N ALA A 24 7.54 3.99 16.28
CA ALA A 24 7.46 5.44 16.43
C ALA A 24 6.02 5.95 16.33
N LYS A 25 5.21 5.38 15.42
CA LYS A 25 3.78 5.67 15.31
C LYS A 25 2.99 5.16 16.52
N GLU A 26 3.30 3.96 17.00
CA GLU A 26 2.74 3.39 18.24
C GLU A 26 3.07 4.27 19.44
N GLN A 27 4.33 4.67 19.62
CA GLN A 27 4.73 5.60 20.68
C GLN A 27 4.03 6.97 20.54
N GLN A 28 3.85 7.47 19.32
CA GLN A 28 3.10 8.70 19.08
C GLN A 28 1.62 8.54 19.46
N ALA A 29 1.00 7.41 19.12
CA ALA A 29 -0.37 7.07 19.49
C ALA A 29 -0.53 6.96 21.01
N GLN A 30 0.38 6.24 21.70
CA GLN A 30 0.41 6.14 23.16
C GLN A 30 0.54 7.52 23.83
N ARG A 31 1.44 8.38 23.32
CA ARG A 31 1.59 9.77 23.83
C ARG A 31 0.34 10.62 23.59
N ARG A 32 -0.42 10.35 22.53
CA ARG A 32 -1.69 11.00 22.22
C ARG A 32 -2.78 10.55 23.19
N GLU A 33 -2.93 9.24 23.38
CA GLU A 33 -3.88 8.63 24.33
C GLU A 33 -3.64 9.12 25.75
N ALA A 34 -2.39 9.12 26.22
CA ALA A 34 -2.05 9.63 27.55
C ALA A 34 -2.45 11.11 27.74
N ARG A 35 -2.36 11.93 26.67
CA ARG A 35 -2.78 13.33 26.72
C ARG A 35 -4.30 13.47 26.69
N LEU A 36 -4.99 12.66 25.88
CA LEU A 36 -6.46 12.61 25.85
C LEU A 36 -7.02 12.22 27.21
N ALA A 37 -6.42 11.23 27.87
CA ALA A 37 -6.80 10.84 29.24
C ALA A 37 -6.64 12.02 30.22
N ARG A 38 -5.51 12.73 30.18
CA ARG A 38 -5.30 13.92 31.03
C ARG A 38 -6.31 15.03 30.74
N TYR A 39 -6.61 15.29 29.47
CA TYR A 39 -7.63 16.26 29.07
C TYR A 39 -9.01 15.87 29.60
N GLY A 40 -9.40 14.59 29.47
CA GLY A 40 -10.66 14.08 30.02
C GLY A 40 -10.77 14.26 31.53
N THR A 41 -9.69 14.00 32.28
CA THR A 41 -9.63 14.24 33.73
C THR A 41 -9.82 15.72 34.06
N VAL A 42 -9.13 16.63 33.35
CA VAL A 42 -9.29 18.09 33.52
C VAL A 42 -10.74 18.53 33.27
N MET A 43 -11.35 18.09 32.16
CA MET A 43 -12.72 18.47 31.82
C MET A 43 -13.74 17.93 32.82
N ARG A 44 -13.53 16.71 33.35
CA ARG A 44 -14.39 16.14 34.40
C ARG A 44 -14.37 17.00 35.67
N HIS A 45 -13.18 17.41 36.13
CA HIS A 45 -13.07 18.27 37.32
C HIS A 45 -13.59 19.70 37.07
N HIS A 46 -13.46 20.20 35.85
CA HIS A 46 -14.06 21.47 35.48
C HIS A 46 -15.60 21.41 35.49
N GLN A 47 -16.17 20.33 34.95
CA GLN A 47 -17.63 20.09 34.97
C GLN A 47 -18.18 19.93 36.38
N SER A 48 -17.38 19.43 37.33
CA SER A 48 -17.75 19.40 38.75
C SER A 48 -17.59 20.75 39.48
N GLY A 49 -17.30 21.85 38.77
CA GLY A 49 -17.21 23.21 39.32
C GLY A 49 -15.89 23.53 40.05
N MET A 50 -14.85 22.71 39.90
CA MET A 50 -13.58 22.93 40.59
C MET A 50 -12.80 24.11 40.01
N ALA A 51 -12.16 24.92 40.86
CA ALA A 51 -11.34 26.03 40.43
C ALA A 51 -10.09 25.57 39.65
N ILE A 52 -9.71 26.32 38.60
CA ILE A 52 -8.58 26.02 37.70
C ILE A 52 -7.28 25.68 38.45
N ARG A 53 -6.95 26.43 39.52
CA ARG A 53 -5.75 26.20 40.33
C ARG A 53 -5.80 24.89 41.12
N ALA A 54 -6.98 24.48 41.58
CA ALA A 54 -7.16 23.20 42.27
C ALA A 54 -7.01 22.03 41.28
N ILE A 55 -7.60 22.15 40.10
CA ILE A 55 -7.44 21.18 39.00
C ILE A 55 -5.96 21.03 38.62
N ALA A 56 -5.23 22.14 38.50
CA ALA A 56 -3.80 22.14 38.17
C ALA A 56 -2.97 21.35 39.20
N ARG A 57 -3.22 21.56 40.50
CA ARG A 57 -2.55 20.81 41.58
C ARG A 57 -2.90 19.33 41.54
N LEU A 58 -4.18 18.99 41.33
CA LEU A 58 -4.66 17.60 41.30
C LEU A 58 -4.11 16.82 40.09
N THR A 59 -4.04 17.46 38.93
CA THR A 59 -3.61 16.82 37.67
C THR A 59 -2.11 16.95 37.40
N ALA A 60 -1.36 17.62 38.29
CA ALA A 60 0.06 17.95 38.13
C ALA A 60 0.37 18.64 36.78
N LEU A 61 -0.54 19.52 36.35
CA LEU A 61 -0.40 20.32 35.13
C LEU A 61 -0.22 21.79 35.50
N ASP A 62 0.48 22.54 34.64
CA ASP A 62 0.56 24.00 34.80
C ASP A 62 -0.83 24.64 34.62
N TRP A 63 -1.15 25.62 35.46
CA TRP A 63 -2.46 26.27 35.46
C TRP A 63 -2.77 26.99 34.14
N ARG A 64 -1.76 27.46 33.38
CA ARG A 64 -1.97 28.04 32.04
C ARG A 64 -2.40 26.99 31.03
N THR A 65 -1.90 25.75 31.17
CA THR A 65 -2.31 24.61 30.33
C THR A 65 -3.77 24.24 30.61
N VAL A 66 -4.14 24.16 31.89
CA VAL A 66 -5.52 23.88 32.31
C VAL A 66 -6.47 24.98 31.80
N ARG A 67 -6.12 26.26 32.01
CA ARG A 67 -6.89 27.40 31.51
C ARG A 67 -7.03 27.36 29.99
N HIS A 68 -5.94 27.08 29.27
CA HIS A 68 -5.96 26.99 27.81
C HIS A 68 -6.90 25.87 27.32
N TRP A 69 -6.84 24.68 27.92
CA TRP A 69 -7.71 23.55 27.55
C TRP A 69 -9.19 23.81 27.80
N ILE A 70 -9.52 24.45 28.92
CA ILE A 70 -10.90 24.85 29.23
C ILE A 70 -11.40 25.88 28.20
N ASN A 71 -10.60 26.92 27.95
CA ASN A 71 -10.97 27.99 27.03
C ASN A 71 -11.05 27.53 25.56
N ALA A 72 -10.23 26.56 25.17
CA ALA A 72 -10.23 26.01 23.82
C ALA A 72 -11.51 25.20 23.52
N GLY A 73 -12.27 24.76 24.54
CA GLY A 73 -13.53 24.04 24.38
C GLY A 73 -13.41 22.64 23.74
N GLY A 74 -12.20 22.20 23.43
CA GLY A 74 -11.92 20.95 22.73
C GLY A 74 -10.46 20.53 22.86
N PHE A 75 -10.16 19.27 22.56
CA PHE A 75 -8.79 18.76 22.59
C PHE A 75 -7.97 19.38 21.46
N ALA A 76 -6.99 20.21 21.81
CA ALA A 76 -6.03 20.75 20.86
C ALA A 76 -5.10 19.63 20.34
N GLU A 77 -5.48 19.02 19.22
CA GLU A 77 -4.63 18.06 18.53
C GLU A 77 -3.36 18.78 18.05
N ARG A 78 -2.20 18.14 18.24
CA ARG A 78 -0.95 18.74 17.74
C ARG A 78 -0.99 18.69 16.21
N ALA A 79 -0.87 19.86 15.57
CA ALA A 79 -0.67 19.93 14.14
C ALA A 79 0.56 19.08 13.76
N GLN A 80 0.37 18.13 12.83
CA GLN A 80 1.49 17.41 12.26
C GLN A 80 2.28 18.41 11.40
N ARG A 81 3.56 18.57 11.69
CA ARG A 81 4.43 19.37 10.84
C ARG A 81 4.48 18.68 9.48
N PRO A 82 4.21 19.40 8.36
CA PRO A 82 4.38 18.80 7.05
C PRO A 82 5.84 18.32 6.92
N PRO A 83 6.07 17.18 6.26
CA PRO A 83 7.42 16.73 5.99
C PRO A 83 8.17 17.84 5.26
N ALA A 84 9.39 18.15 5.71
CA ALA A 84 10.20 19.16 5.05
C ALA A 84 10.43 18.76 3.58
N ALA A 85 10.41 19.76 2.67
CA ALA A 85 10.74 19.53 1.28
C ALA A 85 12.11 18.85 1.17
N SER A 86 12.16 17.72 0.47
CA SER A 86 13.40 17.01 0.24
C SER A 86 14.22 17.75 -0.80
N LYS A 87 15.55 17.77 -0.63
CA LYS A 87 16.50 18.28 -1.64
C LYS A 87 16.32 17.64 -3.02
N LEU A 88 15.68 16.46 -3.07
CA LEU A 88 15.43 15.72 -4.31
C LEU A 88 14.14 16.15 -5.02
N ASP A 89 13.23 16.89 -4.36
CA ASP A 89 11.91 17.20 -4.90
C ASP A 89 11.95 17.91 -6.27
N PRO A 90 12.88 18.88 -6.53
CA PRO A 90 13.02 19.49 -7.85
C PRO A 90 13.39 18.50 -8.97
N TYR A 91 14.10 17.42 -8.65
CA TYR A 91 14.64 16.46 -9.61
C TYR A 91 13.73 15.24 -9.81
N ARG A 92 12.62 15.12 -9.04
CA ARG A 92 11.73 13.94 -9.12
C ARG A 92 11.11 13.74 -10.50
N ALA A 93 10.69 14.83 -11.14
CA ALA A 93 10.09 14.78 -12.47
C ALA A 93 11.09 14.22 -13.50
N TYR A 94 12.34 14.70 -13.45
CA TYR A 94 13.43 14.22 -14.28
C TYR A 94 13.72 12.73 -14.04
N LEU A 95 13.87 12.33 -12.78
CA LEU A 95 14.10 10.92 -12.41
C LEU A 95 12.97 10.01 -12.89
N ALA A 96 11.71 10.44 -12.76
CA ALA A 96 10.56 9.67 -13.22
C ALA A 96 10.53 9.52 -14.76
N HIS A 97 10.92 10.57 -15.48
CA HIS A 97 11.07 10.52 -16.93
C HIS A 97 12.13 9.51 -17.34
N ARG A 98 13.36 9.62 -16.83
CA ARG A 98 14.46 8.68 -17.13
C ARG A 98 14.14 7.24 -16.72
N TRP A 99 13.39 7.06 -15.62
CA TRP A 99 12.92 5.75 -15.20
C TRP A 99 11.99 5.09 -16.22
N ARG A 100 11.07 5.87 -16.82
CA ARG A 100 10.15 5.40 -17.86
C ARG A 100 10.88 5.05 -19.17
N GLU A 101 11.98 5.74 -19.47
CA GLU A 101 12.87 5.38 -20.58
C GLU A 101 13.65 4.07 -20.36
N GLY A 102 13.59 3.51 -19.14
CA GLY A 102 14.28 2.28 -18.79
C GLY A 102 15.65 2.48 -18.12
N CYS A 103 16.04 3.72 -17.83
CA CYS A 103 17.26 4.00 -17.07
C CYS A 103 17.04 3.66 -15.58
N GLN A 104 17.30 2.41 -15.21
CA GLN A 104 17.13 1.92 -13.82
C GLN A 104 18.43 1.95 -13.01
N ASN A 105 19.55 2.45 -13.55
CA ASN A 105 20.81 2.53 -12.81
C ASN A 105 20.83 3.78 -11.91
N ALA A 106 20.73 3.58 -10.60
CA ALA A 106 20.69 4.66 -9.62
C ALA A 106 21.98 5.49 -9.58
N ALA A 107 23.15 4.90 -9.84
CA ALA A 107 24.41 5.63 -9.88
C ALA A 107 24.44 6.56 -11.11
N ARG A 108 23.97 6.09 -12.26
CA ARG A 108 23.85 6.91 -13.47
C ARG A 108 22.90 8.08 -13.26
N LEU A 109 21.70 7.81 -12.74
CA LEU A 109 20.72 8.85 -12.43
C LEU A 109 21.25 9.88 -11.42
N TYR A 110 22.05 9.43 -10.45
CA TYR A 110 22.72 10.31 -9.49
C TYR A 110 23.69 11.27 -10.20
N TRP A 111 24.59 10.76 -11.05
CA TRP A 111 25.52 11.62 -11.78
C TRP A 111 24.81 12.61 -12.71
N GLU A 112 23.70 12.20 -13.32
CA GLU A 112 22.88 13.06 -14.19
C GLU A 112 22.17 14.19 -13.44
N ILE A 113 21.77 14.00 -12.18
CA ILE A 113 21.22 15.09 -11.36
C ILE A 113 22.31 15.94 -10.72
N VAL A 114 23.47 15.36 -10.41
CA VAL A 114 24.64 16.10 -9.92
C VAL A 114 25.11 17.10 -10.96
N SER A 115 25.15 16.72 -12.25
CA SER A 115 25.46 17.66 -13.33
C SER A 115 24.42 18.77 -13.51
N GLN A 116 23.19 18.57 -13.02
CA GLN A 116 22.12 19.58 -12.99
C GLN A 116 22.15 20.46 -11.72
N GLY A 117 23.13 20.27 -10.83
CA GLY A 117 23.28 21.06 -9.60
C GLY A 117 22.80 20.39 -8.31
N PHE A 118 22.58 19.07 -8.30
CA PHE A 118 22.21 18.36 -7.09
C PHE A 118 23.40 18.24 -6.11
N ASN A 119 23.22 18.78 -4.90
CA ASN A 119 24.22 18.74 -3.81
C ASN A 119 23.82 17.79 -2.66
N GLY A 120 23.08 16.72 -2.96
CA GLY A 120 22.72 15.68 -1.99
C GLY A 120 23.55 14.41 -2.19
N GLY A 121 23.56 13.52 -1.20
CA GLY A 121 24.23 12.23 -1.34
C GLY A 121 23.46 11.23 -2.20
N GLY A 122 24.17 10.33 -2.88
CA GLY A 122 23.56 9.29 -3.72
C GLY A 122 22.64 8.32 -2.97
N GLY A 123 22.78 8.20 -1.64
CA GLY A 123 21.86 7.45 -0.79
C GLY A 123 20.42 7.97 -0.86
N ILE A 124 20.22 9.29 -0.96
CA ILE A 124 18.90 9.93 -1.07
C ILE A 124 18.22 9.49 -2.37
N VAL A 125 18.98 9.45 -3.48
CA VAL A 125 18.49 8.98 -4.77
C VAL A 125 18.13 7.50 -4.70
N ARG A 126 18.99 6.66 -4.12
CA ARG A 126 18.70 5.22 -3.97
C ARG A 126 17.42 4.97 -3.17
N GLN A 127 17.24 5.68 -2.07
CA GLN A 127 16.04 5.58 -1.23
C GLN A 127 14.79 6.04 -2.00
N ALA A 128 14.88 7.14 -2.74
CA ALA A 128 13.76 7.64 -3.53
C ALA A 128 13.36 6.71 -4.69
N LEU A 129 14.31 5.97 -5.25
CA LEU A 129 14.07 5.00 -6.33
C LEU A 129 13.60 3.63 -5.82
N GLN A 130 13.76 3.33 -4.53
CA GLN A 130 13.40 2.03 -3.96
C GLN A 130 11.92 1.66 -4.15
N PRO A 131 10.94 2.57 -3.92
CA PRO A 131 9.53 2.27 -4.19
C PRO A 131 9.27 1.91 -5.66
N TRP A 132 9.95 2.57 -6.59
CA TRP A 132 9.81 2.28 -8.03
C TRP A 132 10.34 0.90 -8.38
N ARG A 133 11.46 0.47 -7.75
CA ARG A 133 11.97 -0.90 -7.89
C ARG A 133 11.01 -1.94 -7.35
N GLN A 134 10.44 -1.69 -6.17
CA GLN A 134 9.48 -2.60 -5.54
C GLN A 134 8.23 -2.74 -6.40
N ALA A 135 7.70 -1.64 -6.95
CA ALA A 135 6.56 -1.67 -7.86
C ALA A 135 6.85 -2.50 -9.12
N CYS A 136 8.04 -2.33 -9.73
CA CYS A 136 8.46 -3.13 -10.87
C CYS A 136 8.61 -4.62 -10.50
N ALA A 137 9.19 -4.94 -9.34
CA ALA A 137 9.35 -6.30 -8.86
C ALA A 137 8.00 -6.99 -8.61
N ILE A 138 7.06 -6.30 -7.94
CA ILE A 138 5.70 -6.81 -7.70
C ILE A 138 5.00 -7.05 -9.02
N THR A 139 5.07 -6.10 -9.96
CA THR A 139 4.46 -6.27 -11.29
C THR A 139 5.05 -7.49 -12.01
N GLN A 140 6.36 -7.72 -11.91
CA GLN A 140 7.03 -8.86 -12.51
C GLN A 140 6.66 -10.19 -11.83
N GLN A 141 6.53 -10.19 -10.50
CA GLN A 141 6.07 -11.34 -9.73
C GLN A 141 4.61 -11.69 -10.08
N LEU A 142 3.73 -10.70 -10.17
CA LEU A 142 2.34 -10.91 -10.57
C LEU A 142 2.26 -11.45 -12.00
N ARG A 143 3.05 -10.90 -12.93
CA ARG A 143 3.13 -11.43 -14.30
C ARG A 143 3.58 -12.88 -14.32
N THR A 144 4.65 -13.22 -13.62
CA THR A 144 5.14 -14.60 -13.57
C THR A 144 4.15 -15.54 -12.87
N ALA A 145 3.48 -15.08 -11.82
CA ALA A 145 2.42 -15.83 -11.14
C ALA A 145 1.21 -16.08 -12.06
N VAL A 146 0.73 -15.07 -12.79
CA VAL A 146 -0.36 -15.22 -13.77
C VAL A 146 0.05 -16.21 -14.86
N LEU A 147 1.27 -16.08 -15.42
CA LEU A 147 1.75 -17.01 -16.44
C LEU A 147 1.84 -18.45 -15.92
N ARG A 148 2.24 -18.65 -14.65
CA ARG A 148 2.23 -19.97 -13.99
C ARG A 148 0.83 -20.48 -13.67
N ALA A 149 -0.12 -19.57 -13.46
CA ALA A 149 -1.52 -19.89 -13.18
C ALA A 149 -2.33 -20.22 -14.44
N VAL A 150 -1.84 -19.90 -15.64
CA VAL A 150 -2.47 -20.35 -16.89
C VAL A 150 -2.25 -21.86 -17.02
N PRO A 151 -3.31 -22.68 -16.97
CA PRO A 151 -3.18 -24.12 -17.15
C PRO A 151 -2.76 -24.43 -18.59
N CYS A 152 -1.90 -25.43 -18.79
CA CYS A 152 -1.62 -25.93 -20.13
C CYS A 152 -2.86 -26.58 -20.74
N THR A 153 -2.96 -26.60 -22.07
CA THR A 153 -4.12 -27.12 -22.83
C THR A 153 -4.50 -28.53 -22.40
N ARG A 154 -3.51 -29.42 -22.22
CA ARG A 154 -3.70 -30.78 -21.71
C ARG A 154 -4.37 -30.82 -20.33
N ARG A 155 -3.97 -29.92 -19.43
CA ARG A 155 -4.54 -29.82 -18.07
C ARG A 155 -5.98 -29.34 -18.10
N VAL A 156 -6.29 -28.36 -18.95
CA VAL A 156 -7.68 -27.92 -19.19
C VAL A 156 -8.52 -29.05 -19.78
N GLY A 157 -7.98 -29.79 -20.74
CA GLY A 157 -8.63 -30.97 -21.32
C GLY A 157 -8.96 -32.03 -20.26
N CYS A 158 -8.01 -32.35 -19.38
CA CYS A 158 -8.26 -33.25 -18.25
C CYS A 158 -9.42 -32.75 -17.38
N TRP A 159 -9.43 -31.47 -16.99
CA TRP A 159 -10.51 -30.89 -16.18
C TRP A 159 -11.88 -30.90 -16.89
N LEU A 160 -11.91 -30.66 -18.20
CA LEU A 160 -13.14 -30.73 -19.00
C LEU A 160 -13.71 -32.15 -19.03
N MET A 161 -12.86 -33.16 -19.08
CA MET A 161 -13.24 -34.57 -19.03
C MET A 161 -13.46 -35.09 -17.60
N GLY A 162 -13.49 -34.22 -16.58
CA GLY A 162 -13.65 -34.63 -15.18
C GLY A 162 -12.43 -35.35 -14.58
N ARG A 163 -11.29 -35.37 -15.27
CA ARG A 163 -10.05 -36.06 -14.87
C ARG A 163 -9.10 -35.12 -14.12
N GLY A 164 -8.31 -35.69 -13.19
CA GLY A 164 -7.22 -34.98 -12.52
C GLY A 164 -7.64 -33.96 -11.45
N THR A 165 -8.90 -33.99 -10.98
CA THR A 165 -9.39 -33.12 -9.90
C THR A 165 -9.40 -33.82 -8.53
N ALA A 166 -9.19 -35.14 -8.49
CA ALA A 166 -9.24 -35.96 -7.26
C ALA A 166 -8.20 -35.54 -6.20
N SER A 167 -6.98 -35.24 -6.63
CA SER A 167 -5.84 -34.90 -5.76
C SER A 167 -5.78 -33.40 -5.36
N LEU A 168 -6.71 -32.55 -5.82
CA LEU A 168 -6.69 -31.11 -5.54
C LEU A 168 -7.31 -30.77 -4.17
N THR A 169 -6.73 -29.76 -3.49
CA THR A 169 -7.32 -29.12 -2.30
C THR A 169 -8.70 -28.53 -2.59
N ASN A 170 -9.57 -28.40 -1.59
CA ASN A 170 -10.94 -27.89 -1.76
C ASN A 170 -11.00 -26.51 -2.43
N ASP A 171 -10.12 -25.58 -2.07
CA ASP A 171 -10.04 -24.25 -2.70
C ASP A 171 -9.64 -24.32 -4.18
N ASN A 172 -8.72 -25.24 -4.51
CA ASN A 172 -8.29 -25.50 -5.88
C ASN A 172 -9.41 -26.16 -6.71
N LYS A 173 -10.17 -27.08 -6.12
CA LYS A 173 -11.35 -27.70 -6.75
C LYS A 173 -12.40 -26.65 -7.12
N ARG A 174 -12.73 -25.75 -6.18
CA ARG A 174 -13.68 -24.64 -6.41
C ARG A 174 -13.18 -23.67 -7.49
N HIS A 175 -11.88 -23.38 -7.51
CA HIS A 175 -11.26 -22.58 -8.56
C HIS A 175 -11.39 -23.24 -9.94
N VAL A 176 -11.05 -24.52 -10.06
CA VAL A 176 -11.15 -25.27 -11.33
C VAL A 176 -12.59 -25.33 -11.83
N GLN A 177 -13.56 -25.62 -10.95
CA GLN A 177 -14.97 -25.64 -11.33
C GLN A 177 -15.45 -24.29 -11.89
N ARG A 178 -15.13 -23.18 -11.19
CA ARG A 178 -15.44 -21.82 -11.66
C ARG A 178 -14.76 -21.49 -12.99
N PHE A 179 -13.51 -21.92 -13.16
CA PHE A 179 -12.76 -21.71 -14.40
C PHE A 179 -13.43 -22.43 -15.58
N VAL A 180 -13.76 -23.72 -15.43
CA VAL A 180 -14.42 -24.51 -16.48
C VAL A 180 -15.83 -23.97 -16.77
N GLN A 181 -16.57 -23.55 -15.76
CA GLN A 181 -17.88 -22.90 -15.94
C GLN A 181 -17.76 -21.64 -16.82
N ARG A 182 -16.84 -20.74 -16.49
CA ARG A 182 -16.61 -19.52 -17.28
C ARG A 182 -16.14 -19.80 -18.71
N LEU A 183 -15.40 -20.89 -18.93
CA LEU A 183 -15.03 -21.31 -20.29
C LEU A 183 -16.25 -21.73 -21.11
N GLY A 184 -17.20 -22.45 -20.50
CA GLY A 184 -18.46 -22.82 -21.15
C GLY A 184 -19.37 -21.62 -21.43
N GLU A 185 -19.43 -20.65 -20.52
CA GLU A 185 -20.19 -19.40 -20.71
C GLU A 185 -19.65 -18.57 -21.88
N ARG A 186 -18.33 -18.57 -22.10
CA ARG A 186 -17.69 -17.81 -23.20
C ARG A 186 -17.71 -18.54 -24.53
N ASN A 187 -17.72 -19.87 -24.53
CA ASN A 187 -17.76 -20.67 -25.74
C ASN A 187 -18.71 -21.86 -25.57
N PRO A 188 -19.89 -21.83 -26.24
CA PRO A 188 -20.91 -22.87 -26.07
C PRO A 188 -20.42 -24.25 -26.58
N GLN A 189 -19.48 -24.31 -27.53
CA GLN A 189 -18.93 -25.59 -28.01
C GLN A 189 -18.17 -26.33 -26.90
N ILE A 190 -17.50 -25.61 -26.01
CA ILE A 190 -16.77 -26.20 -24.87
C ILE A 190 -17.76 -26.81 -23.87
N ALA A 191 -18.92 -26.19 -23.67
CA ALA A 191 -19.99 -26.74 -22.83
C ALA A 191 -20.55 -28.04 -23.41
N THR A 192 -20.79 -28.07 -24.74
CA THR A 192 -21.23 -29.28 -25.46
C THR A 192 -20.21 -30.41 -25.33
N ILE A 193 -18.93 -30.15 -25.61
CA ILE A 193 -17.85 -31.15 -25.49
C ILE A 193 -17.78 -31.71 -24.07
N ARG A 194 -17.90 -30.85 -23.04
CA ARG A 194 -17.89 -31.26 -21.64
C ARG A 194 -19.05 -32.19 -21.31
N ARG A 195 -20.28 -31.86 -21.75
CA ARG A 195 -21.46 -32.71 -21.57
C ARG A 195 -21.24 -34.09 -22.20
N LEU A 196 -20.88 -34.12 -23.48
CA LEU A 196 -20.63 -35.36 -24.21
C LEU A 196 -19.51 -36.21 -23.59
N SER A 197 -18.46 -35.56 -23.07
CA SER A 197 -17.36 -36.27 -22.40
C SER A 197 -17.78 -36.92 -21.08
N LEU A 198 -18.68 -36.29 -20.32
CA LEU A 198 -19.19 -36.84 -19.07
C LEU A 198 -20.19 -37.98 -19.33
N ASP A 199 -21.02 -37.86 -20.37
CA ASP A 199 -21.98 -38.89 -20.79
C ASP A 199 -21.28 -40.17 -21.27
N SER A 200 -20.03 -40.08 -21.75
CA SER A 200 -19.22 -41.23 -22.20
C SER A 200 -18.47 -41.99 -21.09
N LEU A 201 -18.53 -41.49 -19.85
CA LEU A 201 -17.81 -42.04 -18.69
C LEU A 201 -18.73 -42.80 -17.71
N THR A 202 -20.03 -42.79 -17.97
CA THR A 202 -21.08 -43.55 -17.28
C THR A 202 -21.46 -44.78 -18.06
#